data_AF-A0A2M8AH90-F1
#
_entry.id   AF-A0A2M8AH90-F1
#
_cell.length_a   1.000
_cell.length_b   1.000
_cell.length_c   1.000
_cell.angle_alpha   90.00
_cell.angle_beta   90.00
_cell.angle_gamma   90.00
#
_symmetry.space_group_name_H-M   'P 1'
#
loop_
_entity.id
_entity.type
_entity.pdbx_description
1 polymer ?
#
loop_
_entity_poly.entity_id
_entity_poly.type
_entity_poly.pdbx_seq_one_letter_code
_entity_poly.pdbx_strand_id
1 'polypeptide(L)'
;KKDWERLTERIGYWLDLGNPYVTYTPDYIESVWWILKEIWKKGLLYQDFKVIPYCPRCGTSLSSHEVAQGYKRIKEPAIYVKFEILNPKFETKGKIYFLVWTTTPWTLPGNVAIAINPKFTYAQVKIGDELATRTSSSSSPTRVATKGREERMFFDSLPSEAQYLILAKDRLNILGRDYEIVKEFKGKDLVGLRYQALYPKEEALKSAYKVLPADFVSLEEGTGLVHIAPAFGADDMELIKNQNAKIKNQNEKFPILLTVDEEGKFKFEVKKFAELFVKDADPLIIEDLKNRGLLFKEELYEHDYPFCWRCHTPLLYYAKKSWFIRMTKVKRDLIKNNQKINWIPSHIKEGRFGEWLKEVKDWALSRERYWGTPLPVWQCKKCGNLEVIGSKNDLLKQKFSTNQYYILRHGETIYQTSKKEIIYPWPEREPILLAEKGEEEIKMVVKKFKKKKIDLIYSSDIPRTRQTAEIVAKELGIKIIFDKRLRDINLGIYHGQKKEEFYKDLPLTIERFYNRKPKKGETFGMVRKRIFECLEDVGRKHQNKNILIVSHGDPLWLLEGTLKGLDDEAIIKQRIKKKTIKNGEFRKIEFKKIPLNGKGELD
;
A
#
# COMPACT_ATOMS: atom_id res chain seq x y z
N LYS A 1 10.86 27.07 -1.84
CA LYS A 1 11.81 27.25 -2.95
C LYS A 1 12.63 28.53 -2.76
N LYS A 2 12.03 29.72 -2.84
CA LYS A 2 12.73 31.01 -2.65
C LYS A 2 13.62 31.10 -1.39
N ASP A 3 13.13 30.64 -0.24
CA ASP A 3 13.94 30.67 0.99
C ASP A 3 15.16 29.76 0.95
N TRP A 4 15.04 28.59 0.31
CA TRP A 4 16.16 27.65 0.12
C TRP A 4 17.18 28.18 -0.86
N GLU A 5 16.74 28.80 -1.97
CA GLU A 5 17.64 29.42 -2.94
C GLU A 5 18.42 30.57 -2.31
N ARG A 6 17.73 31.47 -1.59
CA ARG A 6 18.37 32.56 -0.84
C ARG A 6 19.37 32.05 0.19
N LEU A 7 19.04 30.99 0.93
CA LEU A 7 19.95 30.38 1.89
C LEU A 7 21.20 29.83 1.20
N THR A 8 21.03 29.04 0.13
CA THR A 8 22.11 28.44 -0.67
C THR A 8 23.06 29.50 -1.21
N GLU A 9 22.53 30.59 -1.77
CA GLU A 9 23.32 31.73 -2.24
C GLU A 9 24.05 32.41 -1.08
N ARG A 10 23.36 32.64 0.05
CA ARG A 10 23.93 33.34 1.21
C ARG A 10 25.08 32.58 1.86
N ILE A 11 25.04 31.25 1.89
CA ILE A 11 26.14 30.41 2.40
C ILE A 11 27.23 30.14 1.37
N GLY A 12 27.10 30.67 0.14
CA GLY A 12 28.08 30.50 -0.93
C GLY A 12 28.13 29.09 -1.51
N TYR A 13 27.02 28.33 -1.46
CA TYR A 13 26.97 26.96 -1.95
C TYR A 13 26.58 26.94 -3.44
N TRP A 14 27.58 26.97 -4.32
CA TRP A 14 27.37 27.11 -5.77
C TRP A 14 26.80 25.85 -6.41
N LEU A 15 25.56 25.92 -6.87
CA LEU A 15 24.82 24.86 -7.54
C LEU A 15 24.00 25.41 -8.72
N ASP A 16 23.62 24.55 -9.67
CA ASP A 16 22.60 24.90 -10.66
C ASP A 16 21.20 24.88 -10.02
N LEU A 17 20.74 26.05 -9.57
CA LEU A 17 19.40 26.25 -9.03
C LEU A 17 18.35 26.49 -10.14
N GLY A 18 18.79 26.75 -11.37
CA GLY A 18 17.93 26.99 -12.54
C GLY A 18 17.34 25.69 -13.09
N ASN A 19 18.13 24.62 -13.11
CA ASN A 19 17.75 23.31 -13.67
C ASN A 19 17.88 22.15 -12.66
N PRO A 20 17.26 22.23 -11.47
CA PRO A 20 17.31 21.12 -10.53
C PRO A 20 16.53 19.92 -11.06
N TYR A 21 17.02 18.71 -10.83
CA TYR A 21 16.17 17.53 -11.01
C TYR A 21 15.09 17.51 -9.93
N VAL A 22 13.88 17.07 -10.30
CA VAL A 22 12.73 17.06 -9.39
C VAL A 22 11.98 15.74 -9.52
N THR A 23 11.82 15.04 -8.41
CA THR A 23 11.37 13.64 -8.39
C THR A 23 9.92 13.42 -8.82
N TYR A 24 9.10 14.47 -8.82
CA TYR A 24 7.71 14.41 -9.29
C TYR A 24 7.56 14.75 -10.78
N THR A 25 8.66 15.03 -11.50
CA THR A 25 8.58 15.30 -12.94
C THR A 25 8.37 14.00 -13.73
N PRO A 26 7.62 14.03 -14.86
CA PRO A 26 7.37 12.84 -15.66
C PRO A 26 8.63 12.09 -16.11
N ASP A 27 9.68 12.81 -16.52
CA ASP A 27 10.92 12.21 -17.01
C ASP A 27 11.67 11.47 -15.89
N TYR A 28 11.65 12.01 -14.66
CA TYR A 28 12.22 11.35 -13.48
C TYR A 28 11.42 10.09 -13.14
N ILE A 29 10.08 10.19 -13.13
CA ILE A 29 9.17 9.06 -12.87
C ILE A 29 9.36 7.96 -13.91
N GLU A 30 9.44 8.29 -15.19
CA GLU A 30 9.67 7.34 -16.27
C GLU A 30 11.01 6.61 -16.12
N SER A 31 12.06 7.33 -15.72
CA SER A 31 13.36 6.73 -15.41
C SER A 31 13.28 5.73 -14.25
N VAL A 32 12.51 6.04 -13.21
CA VAL A 32 12.25 5.11 -12.10
C VAL A 32 11.45 3.89 -12.57
N TRP A 33 10.44 4.07 -13.43
CA TRP A 33 9.70 2.95 -14.03
C TRP A 33 10.60 2.04 -14.86
N TRP A 34 11.51 2.61 -15.64
CA TRP A 34 12.51 1.85 -16.38
C TRP A 34 13.38 1.01 -15.44
N ILE A 35 13.90 1.59 -14.35
CA ILE A 35 14.67 0.85 -13.33
C ILE A 35 13.85 -0.31 -12.77
N LEU A 36 12.60 -0.08 -12.40
CA LEU A 36 11.71 -1.11 -11.85
C LEU A 36 11.43 -2.23 -12.85
N LYS A 37 11.27 -1.91 -14.14
CA LYS A 37 11.14 -2.89 -15.21
C LYS A 37 12.40 -3.73 -15.38
N GLU A 38 13.58 -3.14 -15.29
CA GLU A 38 14.85 -3.88 -15.34
C GLU A 38 15.03 -4.80 -14.12
N ILE A 39 14.65 -4.35 -12.92
CA ILE A 39 14.63 -5.18 -11.70
C ILE A 39 13.63 -6.34 -11.86
N TRP A 40 12.46 -6.09 -12.44
CA TRP A 40 11.45 -7.12 -12.75
C TRP A 40 11.99 -8.16 -13.75
N LYS A 41 12.59 -7.73 -14.86
CA LYS A 41 13.21 -8.64 -15.86
C LYS A 41 14.28 -9.55 -15.24
N LYS A 42 15.00 -9.06 -14.25
CA LYS A 42 16.00 -9.83 -13.49
C LYS A 42 15.40 -10.78 -12.43
N GLY A 43 14.07 -10.83 -12.29
CA GLY A 43 13.38 -11.64 -11.29
C GLY A 43 13.65 -11.20 -9.84
N LEU A 44 13.98 -9.92 -9.65
CA LEU A 44 14.31 -9.34 -8.34
C LEU A 44 13.13 -8.63 -7.70
N LEU A 45 12.18 -8.10 -8.48
CA LEU A 45 10.94 -7.49 -7.97
C LEU A 45 9.88 -8.58 -7.80
N TYR A 46 9.30 -8.70 -6.60
CA TYR A 46 8.29 -9.73 -6.31
C TYR A 46 7.28 -9.27 -5.26
N GLN A 47 6.09 -9.88 -5.25
CA GLN A 47 5.08 -9.68 -4.23
C GLN A 47 5.06 -10.88 -3.27
N ASP A 48 4.92 -10.64 -1.96
CA ASP A 48 4.79 -11.69 -0.96
C ASP A 48 3.97 -11.23 0.24
N PHE A 49 3.45 -12.18 1.01
CA PHE A 49 2.77 -11.97 2.29
C PHE A 49 3.73 -12.26 3.44
N LYS A 50 4.23 -11.19 4.07
CA LYS A 50 5.26 -11.26 5.12
C LYS A 50 4.92 -10.34 6.28
N VAL A 51 5.48 -10.65 7.44
CA VAL A 51 5.51 -9.74 8.58
C VAL A 51 6.54 -8.66 8.31
N ILE A 52 6.08 -7.41 8.30
CA ILE A 52 6.91 -6.24 8.04
C ILE A 52 6.61 -5.15 9.08
N PRO A 53 7.58 -4.28 9.39
CA PRO A 53 7.33 -3.10 10.20
C PRO A 53 6.26 -2.22 9.55
N TYR A 54 5.27 -1.82 10.34
CA TYR A 54 4.07 -1.15 9.88
C TYR A 54 3.73 0.01 10.83
N CYS A 55 3.41 1.16 10.25
CA CYS A 55 2.96 2.31 11.01
C CYS A 55 1.43 2.40 10.95
N PRO A 56 0.70 2.09 12.03
CA PRO A 56 -0.77 2.12 12.04
C PRO A 56 -1.33 3.51 11.79
N ARG A 57 -0.67 4.56 12.30
CA ARG A 57 -1.05 5.95 12.03
C ARG A 57 -0.87 6.36 10.56
N CYS A 58 0.24 5.94 9.93
CA CYS A 58 0.51 6.28 8.53
C CYS A 58 -0.15 5.29 7.55
N GLY A 59 -0.73 4.19 8.04
CA GLY A 59 -1.38 3.19 7.21
C GLY A 59 -0.44 2.45 6.26
N THR A 60 0.88 2.43 6.50
CA THR A 60 1.86 1.90 5.53
C THR A 60 3.02 1.14 6.14
N SER A 61 3.55 0.19 5.35
CA SER A 61 4.76 -0.56 5.68
C SER A 61 6.04 0.28 5.56
N LEU A 62 7.07 -0.11 6.30
CA LEU A 62 8.37 0.56 6.32
C LEU A 62 9.49 -0.43 5.99
N SER A 63 10.58 0.11 5.42
CA SER A 63 11.81 -0.65 5.18
C SER A 63 12.67 -0.75 6.44
N SER A 64 13.60 -1.71 6.46
CA SER A 64 14.58 -1.87 7.56
C SER A 64 15.38 -0.58 7.84
N HIS A 65 15.73 0.18 6.81
CA HIS A 65 16.49 1.43 6.93
C HIS A 65 15.69 2.57 7.57
N GLU A 66 14.38 2.60 7.35
CA GLU A 66 13.50 3.59 7.99
C GLU A 66 13.28 3.25 9.46
N VAL A 67 13.14 1.95 9.76
CA VAL A 67 12.98 1.45 11.13
C VAL A 67 14.23 1.69 11.96
N ALA A 68 15.42 1.49 11.37
CA ALA A 68 16.71 1.74 12.02
C ALA A 68 16.89 3.20 12.49
N GLN A 69 16.15 4.16 11.92
CA GLN A 69 16.21 5.58 12.32
C GLN A 69 15.28 5.92 13.50
N GLY A 70 14.40 5.00 13.89
CA GLY A 70 13.31 5.28 14.82
C GLY A 70 13.38 4.54 16.15
N TYR A 71 14.46 3.81 16.44
CA TYR A 71 14.60 3.11 17.72
C TYR A 71 14.70 4.09 18.89
N LYS A 72 13.98 3.77 19.96
CA LYS A 72 14.05 4.48 21.23
C LYS A 72 14.10 3.46 22.36
N ARG A 73 14.87 3.77 23.40
CA ARG A 73 14.87 3.00 24.64
C ARG A 73 13.63 3.34 25.44
N ILE A 74 12.82 2.34 25.76
CA ILE A 74 11.57 2.50 26.51
C ILE A 74 11.48 1.48 27.63
N LYS A 75 10.67 1.79 28.64
CA LYS A 75 10.28 0.86 29.71
C LYS A 75 8.83 0.47 29.51
N GLU A 76 8.57 -0.82 29.34
CA GLU A 76 7.22 -1.36 29.20
C GLU A 76 7.04 -2.59 30.11
N PRO A 77 5.80 -2.95 30.48
CA PRO A 77 5.53 -4.17 31.23
C PRO A 77 5.91 -5.42 30.43
N ALA A 78 6.78 -6.25 30.98
CA ALA A 78 7.00 -7.61 30.54
C ALA A 78 6.27 -8.56 31.48
N ILE A 79 5.58 -9.55 30.91
CA ILE A 79 4.72 -10.45 31.66
C ILE A 79 5.13 -11.91 31.48
N TYR A 80 4.92 -12.66 32.55
CA TYR A 80 5.08 -14.10 32.60
C TYR A 80 3.69 -14.72 32.71
N VAL A 81 3.30 -15.49 31.70
CA VAL A 81 1.94 -16.00 31.54
C VAL A 81 1.94 -17.51 31.58
N LYS A 82 0.98 -18.07 32.31
CA LYS A 82 0.77 -19.50 32.49
C LYS A 82 -0.17 -20.01 31.39
N PHE A 83 0.32 -21.00 30.63
CA PHE A 83 -0.49 -21.75 29.66
C PHE A 83 -0.72 -23.16 30.18
N GLU A 84 -1.96 -23.48 30.55
CA GLU A 84 -2.33 -24.79 31.13
C GLU A 84 -2.10 -25.91 30.11
N ILE A 85 -1.35 -26.95 30.48
CA ILE A 85 -1.11 -28.09 29.59
C ILE A 85 -2.33 -29.00 29.61
N LEU A 86 -2.81 -29.38 28.42
CA LEU A 86 -3.90 -30.32 28.26
C LEU A 86 -3.34 -31.75 28.16
N ASN A 87 -3.91 -32.67 28.94
CA ASN A 87 -3.54 -34.09 28.96
C ASN A 87 -2.02 -34.29 29.12
N PRO A 88 -1.42 -33.87 30.25
CA PRO A 88 0.01 -34.04 30.47
C PRO A 88 0.40 -35.52 30.37
N LYS A 89 1.51 -35.82 29.70
CA LYS A 89 2.08 -37.18 29.61
C LYS A 89 2.71 -37.67 30.94
N PHE A 90 2.54 -36.90 32.00
CA PHE A 90 3.21 -37.10 33.28
C PHE A 90 2.16 -36.95 34.39
N GLU A 91 2.18 -37.84 35.37
CA GLU A 91 1.28 -37.77 36.52
C GLU A 91 1.59 -36.54 37.38
N THR A 92 0.59 -35.70 37.62
CA THR A 92 0.68 -34.55 38.52
C THR A 92 -0.52 -34.52 39.45
N LYS A 93 -0.31 -34.13 40.72
CA LYS A 93 -1.39 -33.97 41.70
C LYS A 93 -2.21 -32.68 41.51
N GLY A 94 -1.81 -31.83 40.56
CA GLY A 94 -2.44 -30.54 40.28
C GLY A 94 -2.19 -30.10 38.84
N LYS A 95 -2.71 -28.91 38.50
CA LYS A 95 -2.53 -28.33 37.16
C LYS A 95 -1.07 -28.01 36.87
N ILE A 96 -0.66 -28.25 35.64
CA ILE A 96 0.67 -27.95 35.13
C ILE A 96 0.60 -26.91 34.02
N TYR A 97 1.53 -25.96 34.03
CA TYR A 97 1.54 -24.84 33.11
C TYR A 97 2.88 -24.68 32.43
N PHE A 98 2.89 -24.34 31.14
CA PHE A 98 4.04 -23.71 30.52
C PHE A 98 4.13 -22.26 30.99
N LEU A 99 5.30 -21.84 31.46
CA LEU A 99 5.56 -20.45 31.81
C LEU A 99 6.19 -19.74 30.61
N VAL A 100 5.48 -18.79 30.03
CA VAL A 100 5.89 -18.07 28.80
C VAL A 100 6.10 -16.60 29.14
N TRP A 101 7.14 -16.00 28.56
CA TRP A 101 7.44 -14.58 28.72
C TRP A 101 7.12 -13.78 27.46
N THR A 102 6.61 -12.56 27.62
CA THR A 102 6.40 -11.63 26.50
C THR A 102 6.47 -10.17 26.97
N THR A 103 6.98 -9.29 26.12
CA THR A 103 6.93 -7.82 26.27
C THR A 103 5.78 -7.20 25.47
N THR A 104 5.00 -8.01 24.75
CA THR A 104 3.88 -7.55 23.92
C THR A 104 2.59 -8.31 24.25
N PRO A 105 1.91 -8.01 25.38
CA PRO A 105 0.67 -8.67 25.76
C PRO A 105 -0.40 -8.67 24.65
N TRP A 106 -0.50 -7.60 23.87
CA TRP A 106 -1.44 -7.47 22.75
C TRP A 106 -1.30 -8.52 21.64
N THR A 107 -0.18 -9.24 21.55
CA THR A 107 -0.03 -10.34 20.58
C THR A 107 -0.65 -11.65 21.06
N LEU A 108 -0.94 -11.80 22.37
CA LEU A 108 -1.48 -13.03 22.96
C LEU A 108 -2.81 -13.49 22.33
N PRO A 109 -3.77 -12.61 21.96
CA PRO A 109 -4.95 -13.01 21.20
C PRO A 109 -4.67 -13.65 19.83
N GLY A 110 -3.50 -13.38 19.25
CA GLY A 110 -3.03 -13.97 17.98
C GLY A 110 -2.21 -15.26 18.17
N ASN A 111 -2.13 -15.80 19.38
CA ASN A 111 -1.34 -17.00 19.68
C ASN A 111 -1.88 -18.25 18.96
N VAL A 112 -0.97 -19.05 18.39
CA VAL A 112 -1.32 -20.33 17.75
C VAL A 112 -0.42 -21.50 18.20
N ALA A 113 0.73 -21.22 18.81
CA ALA A 113 1.65 -22.23 19.31
C ALA A 113 2.54 -21.69 20.44
N ILE A 114 3.26 -22.59 21.11
CA ILE A 114 4.42 -22.24 21.95
C ILE A 114 5.65 -22.88 21.30
N ALA A 115 6.73 -22.14 21.15
CA ALA A 115 7.99 -22.64 20.62
C ALA A 115 9.00 -22.91 21.73
N ILE A 116 9.76 -24.00 21.57
CA ILE A 116 10.85 -24.41 22.44
C ILE A 116 12.04 -24.89 21.63
N ASN A 117 13.25 -24.81 22.20
CA ASN A 117 14.42 -25.40 21.57
C ASN A 117 14.48 -26.90 21.93
N PRO A 118 14.50 -27.83 20.96
CA PRO A 118 14.48 -29.26 21.25
C PRO A 118 15.75 -29.77 21.97
N LYS A 119 16.85 -29.01 21.93
CA LYS A 119 18.15 -29.38 22.51
C LYS A 119 18.29 -28.95 23.96
N PHE A 120 17.58 -27.91 24.39
CA PHE A 120 17.65 -27.40 25.76
C PHE A 120 17.02 -28.36 26.77
N THR A 121 17.42 -28.21 28.02
CA THR A 121 16.86 -28.94 29.16
C THR A 121 15.80 -28.08 29.84
N TYR A 122 14.63 -28.64 30.06
CA TYR A 122 13.49 -28.01 30.72
C TYR A 122 13.21 -28.70 32.05
N ALA A 123 12.72 -27.97 33.03
CA ALA A 123 12.39 -28.49 34.35
C ALA A 123 10.91 -28.25 34.65
N GLN A 124 10.24 -29.29 35.16
CA GLN A 124 8.99 -29.16 35.88
C GLN A 124 9.32 -28.84 37.34
N VAL A 125 8.80 -27.74 37.83
CA VAL A 125 8.98 -27.31 39.22
C VAL A 125 7.65 -27.21 39.95
N LYS A 126 7.64 -27.61 41.22
CA LYS A 126 6.52 -27.42 42.14
C LYS A 126 6.73 -26.10 42.89
N ILE A 127 5.67 -25.31 42.98
CA ILE A 127 5.61 -24.04 43.72
C ILE A 127 4.39 -24.11 44.66
N GLY A 128 4.59 -23.95 45.98
CA GLY A 128 3.52 -24.01 47.00
C GLY A 128 4.01 -24.16 48.46
N ASP A 129 3.10 -23.96 49.41
CA ASP A 129 3.31 -23.66 50.85
C ASP A 129 4.25 -24.60 51.65
N GLU A 130 4.34 -25.88 51.29
CA GLU A 130 5.16 -26.84 52.05
C GLU A 130 6.67 -26.51 52.06
N LEU A 131 7.17 -25.75 51.08
CA LEU A 131 8.58 -25.36 51.02
C LEU A 131 8.93 -24.19 51.95
N ALA A 132 7.97 -23.36 52.35
CA ALA A 132 8.20 -22.21 53.24
C ALA A 132 8.42 -22.60 54.71
N THR A 133 8.13 -23.85 55.10
CA THR A 133 8.27 -24.31 56.48
C THR A 133 9.70 -24.69 56.89
N ARG A 134 10.70 -24.56 56.00
CA ARG A 134 12.09 -24.93 56.34
C ARG A 134 13.05 -23.79 56.64
N THR A 135 12.68 -22.52 56.53
CA THR A 135 13.53 -21.43 57.00
C THR A 135 12.77 -20.14 57.32
N SER A 136 12.65 -19.88 58.63
CA SER A 136 12.56 -18.57 59.31
C SER A 136 11.46 -17.56 58.91
N SER A 137 10.52 -17.42 59.85
CA SER A 137 9.98 -16.16 60.38
C SER A 137 10.63 -14.85 59.88
N SER A 138 9.91 -14.07 59.05
CA SER A 138 9.65 -12.65 59.30
C SER A 138 8.61 -12.12 58.31
N SER A 139 7.51 -11.59 58.85
CA SER A 139 6.47 -10.88 58.11
C SER A 139 6.89 -9.42 57.95
N SER A 140 7.48 -9.08 56.80
CA SER A 140 7.54 -7.71 56.27
C SER A 140 7.84 -7.76 54.77
N PRO A 141 7.23 -6.90 53.92
CA PRO A 141 7.53 -6.87 52.50
C PRO A 141 8.92 -6.26 52.30
N THR A 142 9.93 -7.10 52.13
CA THR A 142 11.30 -6.67 51.86
C THR A 142 11.39 -6.17 50.41
N ARG A 143 11.53 -4.85 50.24
CA ARG A 143 12.04 -4.24 49.00
C ARG A 143 13.46 -4.75 48.77
N VAL A 144 13.64 -5.70 47.85
CA VAL A 144 14.98 -6.07 47.38
C VAL A 144 15.37 -5.09 46.29
N ALA A 145 16.22 -4.12 46.64
CA ALA A 145 16.86 -3.23 45.69
C ALA A 145 18.05 -3.94 45.03
N THR A 146 17.82 -4.61 43.92
CA THR A 146 18.88 -4.97 42.97
C THR A 146 19.08 -3.81 41.99
N LYS A 147 20.33 -3.41 41.77
CA LYS A 147 20.73 -2.28 40.91
C LYS A 147 19.96 -2.28 39.58
N GLY A 148 19.03 -1.34 39.42
CA GLY A 148 18.44 -0.94 38.14
C GLY A 148 17.13 -1.61 37.71
N ARG A 149 16.51 -2.50 38.50
CA ARG A 149 15.22 -3.13 38.15
C ARG A 149 14.18 -2.91 39.24
N GLU A 150 13.10 -2.20 38.92
CA GLU A 150 11.91 -2.13 39.77
C GLU A 150 11.03 -3.35 39.46
N GLU A 151 11.04 -4.34 40.34
CA GLU A 151 10.24 -5.56 40.21
C GLU A 151 8.96 -5.45 41.06
N ARG A 152 7.77 -5.65 40.46
CA ARG A 152 6.52 -5.85 41.21
C ARG A 152 6.12 -7.32 41.12
N MET A 153 6.55 -8.08 42.11
CA MET A 153 6.02 -9.44 42.28
C MET A 153 4.60 -9.35 42.81
N PHE A 154 3.63 -9.82 42.02
CA PHE A 154 2.25 -9.95 42.46
C PHE A 154 2.12 -11.21 43.30
N PHE A 155 2.26 -11.04 44.61
CA PHE A 155 1.81 -12.02 45.58
C PHE A 155 0.30 -11.84 45.74
N ASP A 156 -0.49 -12.41 44.83
CA ASP A 156 -1.78 -12.92 45.28
C ASP A 156 -1.47 -13.89 46.43
N SER A 157 -2.32 -13.91 47.45
CA SER A 157 -2.35 -14.96 48.47
C SER A 157 -1.94 -16.30 47.85
N LEU A 158 -0.94 -16.95 48.44
CA LEU A 158 -0.40 -18.23 47.96
C LEU A 158 -1.53 -19.12 47.45
N PRO A 159 -1.44 -19.66 46.22
CA PRO A 159 -2.51 -20.50 45.70
C PRO A 159 -2.76 -21.64 46.69
N SER A 160 -4.03 -21.86 47.03
CA SER A 160 -4.46 -22.90 47.97
C SER A 160 -4.08 -24.33 47.55
N GLU A 161 -3.60 -24.51 46.32
CA GLU A 161 -3.13 -25.76 45.74
C GLU A 161 -1.73 -25.59 45.11
N ALA A 162 -0.91 -26.64 45.20
CA ALA A 162 0.42 -26.68 44.59
C ALA A 162 0.35 -26.51 43.07
N GLN A 163 1.11 -25.55 42.52
CA GLN A 163 1.19 -25.30 41.07
C GLN A 163 2.47 -25.89 40.49
N TYR A 164 2.36 -26.51 39.31
CA TYR A 164 3.51 -27.02 38.57
C TYR A 164 3.79 -26.13 37.36
N LEU A 165 5.03 -25.67 37.21
CA LEU A 165 5.47 -24.86 36.07
C LEU A 165 6.54 -25.58 35.27
N ILE A 166 6.52 -25.42 33.94
CA ILE A 166 7.59 -25.84 33.04
C ILE A 166 8.27 -24.60 32.44
N LEU A 167 9.58 -24.52 32.64
CA LEU A 167 10.49 -23.52 32.06
C LEU A 167 11.86 -24.13 31.79
N ALA A 168 12.71 -23.44 31.03
CA ALA A 168 14.08 -23.89 30.81
C ALA A 168 14.83 -23.95 32.15
N LYS A 169 15.61 -25.02 32.37
CA LYS A 169 16.32 -25.26 33.64
C LYS A 169 17.27 -24.10 33.99
N ASP A 170 17.93 -23.53 32.99
CA ASP A 170 18.87 -22.42 33.16
C ASP A 170 18.16 -21.09 33.49
N ARG A 171 16.82 -21.06 33.45
CA ARG A 171 15.97 -19.88 33.71
C ARG A 171 15.16 -19.99 34.99
N LEU A 172 15.43 -20.98 35.85
CA LEU A 172 14.72 -21.19 37.11
C LEU A 172 14.85 -20.01 38.08
N ASN A 173 15.91 -19.22 37.97
CA ASN A 173 16.13 -18.00 38.77
C ASN A 173 14.99 -16.96 38.64
N ILE A 174 14.24 -16.96 37.53
CA ILE A 174 13.13 -16.03 37.28
C ILE A 174 11.98 -16.21 38.26
N LEU A 175 11.82 -17.41 38.83
CA LEU A 175 10.75 -17.70 39.77
C LEU A 175 10.80 -16.82 41.01
N GLY A 176 12.02 -16.41 41.40
CA GLY A 176 12.29 -15.51 42.54
C GLY A 176 11.74 -16.01 43.87
N ARG A 177 11.55 -17.33 44.01
CA ARG A 177 10.98 -18.00 45.18
C ARG A 177 11.49 -19.44 45.25
N ASP A 178 11.33 -20.08 46.40
CA ASP A 178 11.68 -21.49 46.57
C ASP A 178 10.85 -22.38 45.64
N TYR A 179 11.52 -23.39 45.09
CA TYR A 179 10.93 -24.36 44.19
C TYR A 179 11.55 -25.73 44.42
N GLU A 180 10.80 -26.77 44.12
CA GLU A 180 11.29 -28.14 44.06
C GLU A 180 11.29 -28.61 42.61
N ILE A 181 12.43 -29.09 42.11
CA ILE A 181 12.52 -29.72 40.79
C ILE A 181 11.91 -31.12 40.89
N VAL A 182 10.79 -31.31 40.21
CA VAL A 182 10.06 -32.59 40.19
C VAL A 182 10.63 -33.49 39.11
N LYS A 183 10.93 -32.92 37.94
CA LYS A 183 11.40 -33.68 36.79
C LYS A 183 12.11 -32.79 35.77
N GLU A 184 13.06 -33.37 35.06
CA GLU A 184 13.76 -32.74 33.94
C GLU A 184 13.43 -33.45 32.62
N PHE A 185 13.41 -32.67 31.53
CA PHE A 185 13.05 -33.13 30.20
C PHE A 185 14.00 -32.52 29.17
N LYS A 186 14.23 -33.20 28.05
CA LYS A 186 14.74 -32.52 26.86
C LYS A 186 13.60 -31.84 26.14
N GLY A 187 13.87 -30.69 25.50
CA GLY A 187 12.84 -29.95 24.77
C GLY A 187 12.10 -30.82 23.75
N LYS A 188 12.80 -31.74 23.08
CA LYS A 188 12.20 -32.71 22.16
C LYS A 188 11.05 -33.53 22.77
N ASP A 189 11.08 -33.78 24.09
CA ASP A 189 10.09 -34.60 24.79
C ASP A 189 8.78 -33.82 25.04
N LEU A 190 8.85 -32.48 25.03
CA LEU A 190 7.71 -31.58 25.20
C LEU A 190 7.04 -31.21 23.87
N VAL A 191 7.70 -31.44 22.74
CA VAL A 191 7.16 -31.13 21.40
C VAL A 191 5.86 -31.89 21.17
N GLY A 192 4.85 -31.18 20.66
CA GLY A 192 3.52 -31.72 20.36
C GLY A 192 2.55 -31.75 21.54
N LEU A 193 2.98 -31.46 22.76
CA LEU A 193 2.06 -31.29 23.90
C LEU A 193 1.08 -30.15 23.60
N ARG A 194 -0.19 -30.34 23.99
CA ARG A 194 -1.25 -29.36 23.79
C ARG A 194 -1.42 -28.50 25.04
N TYR A 195 -1.93 -27.30 24.85
CA TYR A 195 -2.22 -26.37 25.95
C TYR A 195 -3.55 -25.66 25.73
N GLN A 196 -4.12 -25.14 26.81
CA GLN A 196 -5.33 -24.34 26.79
C GLN A 196 -5.00 -22.93 26.29
N ALA A 197 -5.63 -22.52 25.19
CA ALA A 197 -5.44 -21.19 24.64
C ALA A 197 -5.95 -20.10 25.60
N LEU A 198 -5.21 -19.00 25.73
CA LEU A 198 -5.62 -17.85 26.56
C LEU A 198 -6.86 -17.14 25.99
N TYR A 199 -6.94 -17.04 24.67
CA TYR A 199 -8.01 -16.40 23.90
C TYR A 199 -8.38 -17.28 22.70
N PRO A 200 -9.13 -18.37 22.91
CA PRO A 200 -9.40 -19.36 21.86
C PRO A 200 -10.19 -18.76 20.69
N LYS A 201 -9.76 -19.10 19.47
CA LYS A 201 -10.47 -18.86 18.21
C LYS A 201 -10.94 -20.18 17.62
N GLU A 202 -12.22 -20.27 17.24
CA GLU A 202 -12.85 -21.49 16.71
C GLU A 202 -12.06 -22.07 15.52
N GLU A 203 -11.64 -21.21 14.60
CA GLU A 203 -10.86 -21.54 13.41
C GLU A 203 -9.52 -22.24 13.72
N ALA A 204 -8.96 -22.01 14.91
CA ALA A 204 -7.65 -22.51 15.32
C ALA A 204 -7.71 -23.80 16.17
N LEU A 205 -8.88 -24.15 16.71
CA LEU A 205 -9.00 -25.22 17.73
C LEU A 205 -8.53 -26.61 17.25
N LYS A 206 -8.67 -26.90 15.95
CA LYS A 206 -8.35 -28.22 15.38
C LYS A 206 -6.84 -28.46 15.26
N SER A 207 -6.08 -27.46 14.78
CA SER A 207 -4.66 -27.63 14.40
C SER A 207 -3.66 -26.94 15.33
N ALA A 208 -4.08 -25.87 16.02
CA ALA A 208 -3.22 -24.99 16.81
C ALA A 208 -3.10 -25.43 18.29
N TYR A 209 -2.48 -24.56 19.09
CA TYR A 209 -2.33 -24.67 20.54
C TYR A 209 -1.54 -25.89 20.99
N LYS A 210 -0.38 -26.08 20.37
CA LYS A 210 0.59 -27.12 20.70
C LYS A 210 2.02 -26.58 20.69
N VAL A 211 2.92 -27.32 21.32
CA VAL A 211 4.35 -27.01 21.38
C VAL A 211 5.04 -27.37 20.06
N LEU A 212 5.84 -26.46 19.53
CA LEU A 212 6.62 -26.62 18.30
C LEU A 212 8.13 -26.51 18.57
N PRO A 213 8.97 -27.25 17.82
CA PRO A 213 10.42 -27.08 17.90
C PRO A 213 10.86 -25.83 17.12
N ALA A 214 11.73 -25.02 17.72
CA ALA A 214 12.33 -23.85 17.09
C ALA A 214 13.74 -23.58 17.62
N ASP A 215 14.71 -23.42 16.71
CA ASP A 215 16.11 -23.19 17.06
C ASP A 215 16.42 -21.75 17.48
N PHE A 216 15.54 -20.78 17.17
CA PHE A 216 15.71 -19.36 17.53
C PHE A 216 15.41 -19.06 19.00
N VAL A 217 14.86 -20.02 19.75
CA VAL A 217 14.57 -19.84 21.17
C VAL A 217 15.88 -19.72 21.94
N SER A 218 16.01 -18.67 22.74
CA SER A 218 17.21 -18.32 23.52
C SER A 218 17.05 -18.60 25.02
N LEU A 219 18.17 -18.70 25.73
CA LEU A 219 18.28 -18.77 27.20
C LEU A 219 18.80 -17.46 27.82
N GLU A 220 19.02 -16.42 27.01
CA GLU A 220 19.50 -15.13 27.51
C GLU A 220 18.38 -14.36 28.24
N GLU A 221 17.16 -14.40 27.69
CA GLU A 221 15.98 -13.67 28.18
C GLU A 221 14.74 -14.57 28.28
N GLY A 222 13.75 -14.13 29.06
CA GLY A 222 12.50 -14.86 29.25
C GLY A 222 12.68 -16.25 29.88
N THR A 223 11.79 -17.19 29.58
CA THR A 223 11.70 -18.49 30.25
C THR A 223 12.27 -19.66 29.45
N GLY A 224 12.76 -19.41 28.24
CA GLY A 224 13.08 -20.45 27.25
C GLY A 224 11.84 -21.07 26.56
N LEU A 225 10.66 -20.46 26.73
CA LEU A 225 9.45 -20.77 25.96
C LEU A 225 8.90 -19.48 25.35
N VAL A 226 8.60 -19.52 24.05
CA VAL A 226 8.17 -18.35 23.28
C VAL A 226 6.74 -18.55 22.78
N HIS A 227 5.86 -17.60 23.06
CA HIS A 227 4.52 -17.59 22.47
C HIS A 227 4.61 -17.25 20.97
N ILE A 228 3.86 -17.94 20.13
CA ILE A 228 3.92 -17.76 18.67
C ILE A 228 2.63 -17.11 18.15
N ALA A 229 2.76 -15.93 17.56
CA ALA A 229 1.71 -15.18 16.86
C ALA A 229 2.19 -14.80 15.45
N PRO A 230 1.98 -15.64 14.43
CA PRO A 230 2.59 -15.51 13.11
C PRO A 230 2.21 -14.23 12.36
N ALA A 231 1.09 -13.59 12.71
CA ALA A 231 0.71 -12.32 12.11
C ALA A 231 1.59 -11.14 12.55
N PHE A 232 2.33 -11.28 13.65
CA PHE A 232 3.04 -10.19 14.31
C PHE A 232 4.53 -10.46 14.58
N GLY A 233 5.02 -11.68 14.32
CA GLY A 233 6.43 -12.04 14.43
C GLY A 233 6.98 -12.62 13.12
N ALA A 234 8.16 -12.17 12.68
CA ALA A 234 8.78 -12.69 11.45
C ALA A 234 9.23 -14.15 11.61
N ASP A 235 9.89 -14.47 12.72
CA ASP A 235 10.33 -15.83 13.04
C ASP A 235 9.13 -16.74 13.32
N ASP A 236 8.08 -16.21 13.96
CA ASP A 236 6.79 -16.87 14.18
C ASP A 236 6.14 -17.26 12.83
N MET A 237 6.09 -16.32 11.89
CA MET A 237 5.55 -16.56 10.54
C MET A 237 6.37 -17.62 9.82
N GLU A 238 7.69 -17.55 9.89
CA GLU A 238 8.57 -18.53 9.24
C GLU A 238 8.41 -19.93 9.84
N LEU A 239 8.38 -20.05 11.17
CA LEU A 239 8.09 -21.29 11.87
C LEU A 239 6.78 -21.90 11.39
N ILE A 240 5.70 -21.12 11.38
CA ILE A 240 4.38 -21.58 10.97
C ILE A 240 4.33 -21.94 9.48
N LYS A 241 4.97 -21.16 8.59
CA LYS A 241 5.10 -21.51 7.17
C LYS A 241 5.83 -22.84 6.99
N ASN A 242 6.94 -23.05 7.70
CA ASN A 242 7.74 -24.28 7.64
C ASN A 242 6.97 -25.50 8.18
N GLN A 243 6.18 -25.34 9.23
CA GLN A 243 5.30 -26.41 9.72
C GLN A 243 4.18 -26.70 8.71
N ASN A 244 3.53 -25.67 8.18
CA ASN A 244 2.44 -25.82 7.21
C ASN A 244 2.90 -26.43 5.87
N ALA A 245 4.16 -26.25 5.48
CA ALA A 245 4.74 -26.89 4.30
C ALA A 245 4.85 -28.42 4.45
N LYS A 246 4.94 -28.94 5.68
CA LYS A 246 5.00 -30.38 5.98
C LYS A 246 3.62 -31.03 6.07
N ILE A 247 2.56 -30.23 6.17
CA ILE A 247 1.19 -30.68 6.39
C ILE A 247 0.45 -30.79 5.05
N LYS A 248 0.01 -32.00 4.70
CA LYS A 248 -0.74 -32.27 3.46
C LYS A 248 -2.21 -31.87 3.57
N ASN A 249 -2.84 -32.14 4.71
CA ASN A 249 -4.26 -31.85 4.94
C ASN A 249 -4.46 -30.37 5.30
N GLN A 250 -5.22 -29.65 4.48
CA GLN A 250 -5.45 -28.21 4.69
C GLN A 250 -6.10 -27.91 6.04
N ASN A 251 -6.94 -28.79 6.57
CA ASN A 251 -7.62 -28.63 7.86
C ASN A 251 -6.69 -28.77 9.09
N GLU A 252 -5.48 -29.28 8.88
CA GLU A 252 -4.47 -29.45 9.92
C GLU A 252 -3.43 -28.33 9.93
N LYS A 253 -3.47 -27.42 8.96
CA LYS A 253 -2.55 -26.28 8.91
C LYS A 253 -2.83 -25.30 10.05
N PHE A 254 -1.76 -24.75 10.59
CA PHE A 254 -1.82 -23.66 11.55
C PHE A 254 -2.36 -22.40 10.87
N PRO A 255 -3.31 -21.69 11.50
CA PRO A 255 -3.86 -20.46 10.97
C PRO A 255 -2.89 -19.28 11.16
N ILE A 256 -3.11 -18.21 10.39
CA ILE A 256 -2.48 -16.91 10.60
C ILE A 256 -3.58 -15.97 11.11
N LEU A 257 -3.61 -15.75 12.42
CA LEU A 257 -4.66 -14.95 13.07
C LEU A 257 -4.32 -13.47 12.99
N LEU A 258 -4.92 -12.76 12.03
CA LEU A 258 -4.87 -11.30 11.94
C LEU A 258 -5.91 -10.68 12.89
N THR A 259 -5.59 -10.60 14.17
CA THR A 259 -6.48 -10.08 15.22
C THR A 259 -6.57 -8.55 15.28
N VAL A 260 -5.67 -7.86 14.59
CA VAL A 260 -5.53 -6.40 14.54
C VAL A 260 -5.79 -5.93 13.12
N ASP A 261 -6.40 -4.77 12.94
CA ASP A 261 -6.64 -4.13 11.65
C ASP A 261 -5.47 -3.22 11.22
N GLU A 262 -5.66 -2.53 10.09
CA GLU A 262 -4.65 -1.62 9.53
C GLU A 262 -4.52 -0.28 10.30
N GLU A 263 -5.44 0.03 11.20
CA GLU A 263 -5.32 1.18 12.10
C GLU A 263 -4.62 0.82 13.41
N GLY A 264 -4.18 -0.43 13.55
CA GLY A 264 -3.55 -0.93 14.77
C GLY A 264 -4.56 -1.18 15.89
N LYS A 265 -5.85 -1.32 15.56
CA LYS A 265 -6.91 -1.63 16.52
C LYS A 265 -7.30 -3.09 16.46
N PHE A 266 -7.72 -3.65 17.58
CA PHE A 266 -8.25 -5.01 17.59
C PHE A 266 -9.56 -5.10 16.80
N LYS A 267 -9.68 -6.15 15.99
CA LYS A 267 -10.93 -6.45 15.27
C LYS A 267 -12.05 -6.84 16.23
N PHE A 268 -13.30 -6.65 15.80
CA PHE A 268 -14.50 -7.02 16.55
C PHE A 268 -14.49 -8.47 17.10
N GLU A 269 -13.89 -9.40 16.36
CA GLU A 269 -13.78 -10.80 16.75
C GLU A 269 -12.97 -11.03 18.05
N VAL A 270 -12.14 -10.07 18.47
CA VAL A 270 -11.34 -10.13 19.71
C VAL A 270 -12.16 -9.73 20.94
N LYS A 271 -13.47 -9.45 20.76
CA LYS A 271 -14.47 -9.24 21.81
C LYS A 271 -14.03 -8.22 22.86
N LYS A 272 -13.45 -8.68 23.98
CA LYS A 272 -13.06 -7.86 25.15
C LYS A 272 -12.21 -6.64 24.82
N PHE A 273 -11.40 -6.73 23.76
CA PHE A 273 -10.46 -5.66 23.40
C PHE A 273 -10.79 -5.00 22.07
N ALA A 274 -11.96 -5.30 21.47
CA ALA A 274 -12.34 -4.79 20.16
C ALA A 274 -12.23 -3.25 20.08
N GLU A 275 -11.80 -2.75 18.92
CA GLU A 275 -11.62 -1.34 18.58
C GLU A 275 -10.54 -0.57 19.37
N LEU A 276 -9.96 -1.18 20.41
CA LEU A 276 -8.85 -0.58 21.15
C LEU A 276 -7.56 -0.66 20.34
N PHE A 277 -6.79 0.43 20.37
CA PHE A 277 -5.42 0.42 19.88
C PHE A 277 -4.58 -0.56 20.71
N VAL A 278 -3.72 -1.34 20.06
CA VAL A 278 -3.02 -2.47 20.69
C VAL A 278 -2.28 -2.11 21.97
N LYS A 279 -1.63 -0.94 22.04
CA LYS A 279 -0.90 -0.50 23.23
C LYS A 279 -1.83 -0.04 24.37
N ASP A 280 -3.00 0.50 24.03
CA ASP A 280 -4.00 0.88 25.04
C ASP A 280 -4.68 -0.36 25.64
N ALA A 281 -4.67 -1.48 24.92
CA ALA A 281 -5.20 -2.75 25.37
C ALA A 281 -4.22 -3.57 26.23
N ASP A 282 -2.92 -3.28 26.21
CA ASP A 282 -1.92 -4.02 27.00
C ASP A 282 -2.28 -4.07 28.51
N PRO A 283 -2.61 -2.94 29.19
CA PRO A 283 -3.03 -2.98 30.59
C PRO A 283 -4.28 -3.83 30.86
N LEU A 284 -5.26 -3.79 29.95
CA LEU A 284 -6.51 -4.54 30.07
C LEU A 284 -6.31 -6.04 29.87
N ILE A 285 -5.37 -6.42 29.00
CA ILE A 285 -4.96 -7.82 28.81
C ILE A 285 -4.28 -8.34 30.06
N ILE A 286 -3.38 -7.55 30.67
CA ILE A 286 -2.70 -7.90 31.91
C ILE A 286 -3.71 -8.10 33.03
N GLU A 287 -4.66 -7.18 33.19
CA GLU A 287 -5.73 -7.28 34.18
C GLU A 287 -6.61 -8.51 33.96
N ASP A 288 -7.00 -8.82 32.72
CA ASP A 288 -7.76 -10.02 32.38
C ASP A 288 -7.00 -11.32 32.72
N LEU A 289 -5.69 -11.37 32.46
CA LEU A 289 -4.86 -12.53 32.81
C LEU A 289 -4.70 -12.66 34.32
N LYS A 290 -4.59 -11.54 35.04
CA LYS A 290 -4.54 -11.52 36.50
C LYS A 290 -5.85 -12.02 37.11
N ASN A 291 -6.99 -11.50 36.66
CA ASN A 291 -8.31 -11.90 37.15
C ASN A 291 -8.63 -13.39 36.89
N ARG A 292 -8.00 -14.00 35.87
CA ARG A 292 -8.09 -15.44 35.60
C ARG A 292 -7.03 -16.29 36.31
N GLY A 293 -6.16 -15.68 37.12
CA GLY A 293 -5.06 -16.36 37.80
C GLY A 293 -4.00 -16.94 36.85
N LEU A 294 -3.90 -16.43 35.62
CA LEU A 294 -2.97 -16.89 34.58
C LEU A 294 -1.69 -16.05 34.51
N LEU A 295 -1.69 -14.85 35.09
CA LEU A 295 -0.48 -14.03 35.23
C LEU A 295 0.38 -14.58 36.38
N PHE A 296 1.67 -14.80 36.15
CA PHE A 296 2.62 -15.27 37.17
C PHE A 296 3.46 -14.14 37.76
N LYS A 297 4.00 -13.28 36.91
CA LYS A 297 4.85 -12.15 37.27
C LYS A 297 4.69 -11.07 36.20
N GLU A 298 4.82 -9.82 36.61
CA GLU A 298 4.95 -8.66 35.74
C GLU A 298 6.17 -7.86 36.23
N GLU A 299 6.98 -7.37 35.32
CA GLU A 299 8.15 -6.55 35.63
C GLU A 299 8.32 -5.43 34.60
N LEU A 300 8.89 -4.31 35.01
CA LEU A 300 9.25 -3.26 34.05
C LEU A 300 10.52 -3.69 33.31
N TYR A 301 10.41 -3.81 31.99
CA TYR A 301 11.51 -4.20 31.12
C TYR A 301 11.95 -3.04 30.25
N GLU A 302 13.26 -2.76 30.27
CA GLU A 302 13.86 -1.69 29.47
C GLU A 302 14.51 -2.28 28.22
N HIS A 303 14.05 -1.85 27.05
CA HIS A 303 14.57 -2.32 25.78
C HIS A 303 14.42 -1.29 24.66
N ASP A 304 15.08 -1.54 23.53
CA ASP A 304 14.97 -0.69 22.35
C ASP A 304 13.75 -1.11 21.51
N TYR A 305 12.80 -0.20 21.33
CA TYR A 305 11.57 -0.42 20.56
C TYR A 305 11.53 0.50 19.32
N PRO A 306 11.05 0.01 18.16
CA PRO A 306 11.00 0.80 16.95
C PRO A 306 9.77 1.74 16.90
N PHE A 307 10.02 3.01 16.62
CA PHE A 307 8.99 4.03 16.36
C PHE A 307 9.07 4.52 14.92
N CYS A 308 7.96 5.05 14.40
CA CYS A 308 7.95 5.65 13.08
C CYS A 308 8.90 6.87 13.04
N TRP A 309 9.85 6.85 12.10
CA TRP A 309 10.83 7.92 11.92
C TRP A 309 10.22 9.29 11.57
N ARG A 310 8.95 9.31 11.15
CA ARG A 310 8.22 10.54 10.80
C ARG A 310 7.24 11.00 11.87
N CYS A 311 6.34 10.13 12.32
CA CYS A 311 5.24 10.51 13.22
C CYS A 311 5.45 10.06 14.67
N HIS A 312 6.53 9.31 14.95
CA HIS A 312 6.88 8.80 16.27
C HIS A 312 5.83 7.87 16.91
N THR A 313 4.86 7.35 16.15
CA THR A 313 3.96 6.27 16.60
C THR A 313 4.74 4.96 16.74
N PRO A 314 4.50 4.15 17.80
CA PRO A 314 5.06 2.80 17.92
C PRO A 314 4.80 1.98 16.65
N LEU A 315 5.82 1.30 16.13
CA LEU A 315 5.64 0.43 14.97
C LEU A 315 5.16 -0.94 15.40
N LEU A 316 4.30 -1.52 14.57
CA LEU A 316 3.84 -2.89 14.73
C LEU A 316 4.55 -3.74 13.69
N TYR A 317 5.06 -4.90 14.07
CA TYR A 317 5.34 -5.94 13.10
C TYR A 317 4.00 -6.55 12.68
N TYR A 318 3.69 -6.51 11.38
CA TYR A 318 2.35 -6.81 10.88
C TYR A 318 2.42 -7.58 9.56
N ALA A 319 1.67 -8.68 9.46
CA ALA A 319 1.59 -9.51 8.26
C ALA A 319 0.72 -8.85 7.18
N LYS A 320 1.34 -8.47 6.05
CA LYS A 320 0.65 -7.85 4.91
C LYS A 320 1.28 -8.28 3.58
N LYS A 321 0.49 -8.19 2.50
CA LYS A 321 0.99 -8.32 1.12
C LYS A 321 1.74 -7.05 0.74
N SER A 322 3.01 -7.18 0.36
CA SER A 322 3.85 -6.06 -0.06
C SER A 322 4.73 -6.45 -1.25
N TRP A 323 5.22 -5.45 -1.97
CA TRP A 323 6.24 -5.61 -2.99
C TRP A 323 7.63 -5.45 -2.41
N PHE A 324 8.53 -6.32 -2.84
CA PHE A 324 9.90 -6.40 -2.35
C PHE A 324 10.89 -6.42 -3.51
N ILE A 325 12.05 -5.81 -3.28
CA ILE A 325 13.23 -6.06 -4.10
C ILE A 325 14.11 -7.10 -3.38
N ARG A 326 14.48 -8.16 -4.10
CA ARG A 326 15.24 -9.29 -3.58
C ARG A 326 16.73 -8.96 -3.41
N MET A 327 17.03 -8.10 -2.44
CA MET A 327 18.38 -7.64 -2.12
C MET A 327 19.31 -8.78 -1.72
N THR A 328 18.76 -9.83 -1.09
CA THR A 328 19.50 -11.03 -0.69
C THR A 328 20.21 -11.72 -1.86
N LYS A 329 19.63 -11.70 -3.08
CA LYS A 329 20.27 -12.28 -4.28
C LYS A 329 21.47 -11.48 -4.78
N VAL A 330 21.54 -10.18 -4.47
CA VAL A 330 22.63 -9.29 -4.92
C VAL A 330 23.61 -8.94 -3.78
N LYS A 331 23.44 -9.54 -2.59
CA LYS A 331 24.27 -9.31 -1.40
C LYS A 331 25.78 -9.36 -1.69
N ARG A 332 26.22 -10.39 -2.41
CA ARG A 332 27.65 -10.57 -2.75
C ARG A 332 28.17 -9.41 -3.61
N ASP A 333 27.40 -8.96 -4.58
CA ASP A 333 27.77 -7.83 -5.45
C ASP A 333 27.77 -6.51 -4.69
N LEU A 334 26.82 -6.30 -3.77
CA LEU A 334 26.78 -5.11 -2.92
C LEU A 334 28.05 -4.99 -2.06
N ILE A 335 28.44 -6.08 -1.39
CA ILE A 335 29.66 -6.12 -0.57
C ILE A 335 30.89 -5.90 -1.46
N LYS A 336 30.98 -6.60 -2.61
CA LYS A 336 32.09 -6.45 -3.56
C LYS A 336 32.23 -5.02 -4.08
N ASN A 337 31.12 -4.35 -4.40
CA ASN A 337 31.15 -2.98 -4.89
C ASN A 337 31.43 -1.98 -3.78
N ASN A 338 30.93 -2.20 -2.56
CA ASN A 338 31.25 -1.37 -1.40
C ASN A 338 32.76 -1.28 -1.15
N GLN A 339 33.51 -2.38 -1.37
CA GLN A 339 34.95 -2.39 -1.18
C GLN A 339 35.71 -1.43 -2.11
N LYS A 340 35.17 -1.17 -3.31
CA LYS A 340 35.75 -0.25 -4.30
C LYS A 340 35.55 1.22 -3.95
N ILE A 341 34.64 1.54 -3.03
CA ILE A 341 34.31 2.92 -2.65
C ILE A 341 35.38 3.46 -1.69
N ASN A 342 35.82 4.71 -1.89
CA ASN A 342 36.67 5.39 -0.92
C ASN A 342 35.80 6.06 0.15
N TRP A 343 35.68 5.43 1.32
CA TRP A 343 34.89 5.95 2.43
C TRP A 343 35.70 6.90 3.30
N ILE A 344 35.10 8.05 3.65
CA ILE A 344 35.65 8.98 4.63
C ILE A 344 34.60 9.16 5.74
N PRO A 345 34.86 8.69 6.98
CA PRO A 345 36.05 7.96 7.42
C PRO A 345 36.07 6.47 6.98
N SER A 346 37.27 5.88 6.91
CA SER A 346 37.50 4.54 6.32
C SER A 346 36.80 3.39 7.04
N HIS A 347 36.71 3.45 8.38
CA HIS A 347 36.10 2.39 9.20
C HIS A 347 34.60 2.16 8.90
N ILE A 348 33.92 3.10 8.23
CA ILE A 348 32.51 2.93 7.82
C ILE A 348 32.34 1.84 6.77
N LYS A 349 33.34 1.66 5.90
CA LYS A 349 33.33 0.69 4.81
C LYS A 349 33.08 -0.73 5.32
N GLU A 350 33.85 -1.14 6.32
CA GLU A 350 33.79 -2.49 6.90
C GLU A 350 32.92 -2.53 8.16
N GLY A 351 32.84 -1.44 8.91
CA GLY A 351 32.00 -1.29 10.10
C GLY A 351 30.55 -1.01 9.74
N ARG A 352 30.02 0.18 10.08
CA ARG A 352 28.57 0.48 10.05
C ARG A 352 27.87 0.07 8.74
N PHE A 353 28.44 0.39 7.57
CA PHE A 353 27.81 0.05 6.30
C PHE A 353 28.12 -1.38 5.85
N GLY A 354 29.35 -1.86 6.11
CA GLY A 354 29.78 -3.23 5.78
C GLY A 354 29.00 -4.31 6.54
N GLU A 355 28.89 -4.19 7.86
CA GLU A 355 28.09 -5.08 8.71
C GLU A 355 26.61 -5.05 8.32
N TRP A 356 26.07 -3.87 8.01
CA TRP A 356 24.70 -3.74 7.53
C TRP A 356 24.45 -4.49 6.21
N LEU A 357 25.41 -4.46 5.27
CA LEU A 357 25.35 -5.24 4.02
C LEU A 357 25.46 -6.75 4.27
N LYS A 358 26.21 -7.19 5.29
CA LYS A 358 26.28 -8.60 5.68
C LYS A 358 24.94 -9.11 6.20
N GLU A 359 24.08 -8.28 6.76
CA GLU A 359 22.74 -8.67 7.23
C GLU A 359 21.61 -8.14 6.35
N VAL A 360 21.90 -7.84 5.07
CA VAL A 360 20.92 -7.23 4.17
C VAL A 360 19.67 -8.11 4.02
N LYS A 361 18.51 -7.50 4.29
CA LYS A 361 17.19 -8.09 4.10
C LYS A 361 16.59 -7.61 2.78
N ASP A 362 15.63 -8.38 2.25
CA ASP A 362 14.88 -7.93 1.08
C ASP A 362 14.15 -6.61 1.36
N TRP A 363 14.21 -5.69 0.42
CA TRP A 363 13.74 -4.32 0.62
C TRP A 363 12.24 -4.24 0.37
N ALA A 364 11.46 -3.97 1.43
CA ALA A 364 10.04 -3.61 1.34
C ALA A 364 9.89 -2.27 0.58
N LEU A 365 9.49 -2.35 -0.69
CA LEU A 365 9.46 -1.23 -1.64
C LEU A 365 8.12 -0.50 -1.65
N SER A 366 7.00 -1.23 -1.71
CA SER A 366 5.69 -0.59 -1.86
C SER A 366 5.29 0.21 -0.64
N ARG A 367 4.57 1.31 -0.87
CA ARG A 367 3.93 2.12 0.17
C ARG A 367 2.47 2.36 -0.22
N GLU A 368 1.57 2.20 0.74
CA GLU A 368 0.14 2.45 0.62
C GLU A 368 -0.16 3.94 0.80
N ARG A 369 0.39 4.76 -0.10
CA ARG A 369 0.36 6.23 -0.01
C ARG A 369 -0.04 6.84 -1.35
N TYR A 370 -0.47 8.10 -1.30
CA TYR A 370 -1.01 8.82 -2.46
C TYR A 370 0.05 9.61 -3.23
N TRP A 371 1.00 10.24 -2.54
CA TRP A 371 2.05 11.06 -3.15
C TRP A 371 3.37 10.30 -3.24
N GLY A 372 3.78 9.99 -4.47
CA GLY A 372 5.02 9.29 -4.77
C GLY A 372 4.99 8.68 -6.17
N THR A 373 6.11 8.09 -6.60
CA THR A 373 6.17 7.38 -7.88
C THR A 373 5.29 6.13 -7.82
N PRO A 374 4.27 5.99 -8.69
CA PRO A 374 3.44 4.79 -8.73
C PRO A 374 4.27 3.56 -9.09
N LEU A 375 3.96 2.42 -8.46
CA LEU A 375 4.55 1.14 -8.86
C LEU A 375 3.95 0.72 -10.21
N PRO A 376 4.75 0.54 -11.28
CA PRO A 376 4.22 0.37 -12.63
C PRO A 376 3.87 -1.08 -12.95
N VAL A 377 3.09 -1.71 -12.05
CA VAL A 377 2.66 -3.10 -12.19
C VAL A 377 1.17 -3.16 -12.50
N TRP A 378 0.83 -3.77 -13.62
CA TRP A 378 -0.55 -4.08 -14.01
C TRP A 378 -0.83 -5.56 -13.79
N GLN A 379 -2.01 -5.87 -13.26
CA GLN A 379 -2.48 -7.24 -13.08
C GLN A 379 -3.73 -7.50 -13.91
N CYS A 380 -3.70 -8.56 -14.71
CA CYS A 380 -4.87 -9.02 -15.43
C CYS A 380 -5.89 -9.63 -14.45
N LYS A 381 -7.11 -9.09 -14.39
CA LYS A 381 -8.19 -9.61 -13.53
C LYS A 381 -8.66 -11.02 -13.90
N LYS A 382 -8.43 -11.47 -15.14
CA LYS A 382 -8.91 -12.77 -15.63
C LYS A 382 -7.93 -13.91 -15.33
N CYS A 383 -6.64 -13.70 -15.61
CA CYS A 383 -5.61 -14.75 -15.50
C CYS A 383 -4.55 -14.47 -14.43
N GLY A 384 -4.60 -13.32 -13.73
CA GLY A 384 -3.63 -12.95 -12.70
C GLY A 384 -2.25 -12.57 -13.21
N ASN A 385 -2.01 -12.62 -14.53
CA ASN A 385 -0.71 -12.27 -15.13
C ASN A 385 -0.31 -10.83 -14.76
N LEU A 386 0.97 -10.67 -14.44
CA LEU A 386 1.56 -9.39 -14.06
C LEU A 386 2.39 -8.84 -15.22
N GLU A 387 2.24 -7.56 -15.49
CA GLU A 387 3.02 -6.82 -16.48
C GLU A 387 3.63 -5.58 -15.85
N VAL A 388 4.93 -5.37 -16.06
CA VAL A 388 5.65 -4.20 -15.56
C VAL A 388 5.97 -3.25 -16.71
N ILE A 389 5.39 -2.06 -16.64
CA ILE A 389 5.55 -0.99 -17.63
C ILE A 389 6.81 -0.19 -17.27
N GLY A 390 7.67 0.08 -18.25
CA GLY A 390 8.94 0.78 -18.00
C GLY A 390 9.04 2.13 -18.69
N SER A 391 8.02 2.50 -19.46
CA SER A 391 7.96 3.77 -20.17
C SER A 391 6.53 4.16 -20.50
N LYS A 392 6.32 5.44 -20.78
CA LYS A 392 5.12 5.97 -21.38
C LYS A 392 4.83 5.28 -22.72
N ASN A 393 5.86 4.99 -23.51
CA ASN A 393 5.68 4.26 -24.77
C ASN A 393 5.15 2.83 -24.56
N ASP A 394 5.66 2.12 -23.55
CA ASP A 394 5.13 0.80 -23.16
C ASP A 394 3.66 0.91 -22.77
N LEU A 395 3.29 1.93 -21.99
CA LEU A 395 1.91 2.18 -21.59
C LEU A 395 1.02 2.47 -22.80
N LEU A 396 1.48 3.32 -23.72
CA LEU A 396 0.73 3.69 -24.91
C LEU A 396 0.53 2.53 -25.89
N LYS A 397 1.32 1.45 -25.80
CA LYS A 397 1.14 0.23 -26.60
C LYS A 397 0.08 -0.72 -26.02
N GLN A 398 -0.36 -0.49 -24.79
CA GLN A 398 -1.35 -1.33 -24.12
C GLN A 398 -2.75 -1.10 -24.69
N LYS A 399 -3.55 -2.18 -24.75
CA LYS A 399 -4.96 -2.11 -25.15
C LYS A 399 -5.84 -2.04 -23.91
N PHE A 400 -6.32 -0.84 -23.60
CA PHE A 400 -7.14 -0.58 -22.41
C PHE A 400 -8.65 -0.69 -22.62
N SER A 401 -9.09 -0.77 -23.88
CA SER A 401 -10.50 -0.90 -24.22
C SER A 401 -10.69 -1.93 -25.31
N THR A 402 -11.78 -2.68 -25.21
CA THR A 402 -12.24 -3.57 -26.29
C THR A 402 -13.12 -2.84 -27.30
N ASN A 403 -13.50 -1.58 -27.02
CA ASN A 403 -14.24 -0.74 -27.95
C ASN A 403 -13.31 -0.14 -28.99
N GLN A 404 -13.86 0.15 -30.17
CA GLN A 404 -13.22 0.99 -31.17
C GLN A 404 -13.87 2.36 -31.20
N TYR A 405 -13.07 3.42 -31.17
CA TYR A 405 -13.58 4.78 -31.12
C TYR A 405 -13.30 5.50 -32.43
N TYR A 406 -14.29 6.28 -32.85
CA TYR A 406 -14.24 7.12 -34.03
C TYR A 406 -14.67 8.52 -33.62
N ILE A 407 -14.08 9.53 -34.24
CA ILE A 407 -14.47 10.93 -34.06
C ILE A 407 -14.96 11.49 -35.39
N LEU A 408 -15.96 12.36 -35.31
CA LEU A 408 -16.49 13.14 -36.43
C LEU A 408 -16.69 14.58 -35.96
N ARG A 409 -16.07 15.52 -36.66
CA ARG A 409 -16.38 16.93 -36.47
C ARG A 409 -17.66 17.28 -37.23
N HIS A 410 -18.48 18.16 -36.67
CA HIS A 410 -19.68 18.65 -37.36
C HIS A 410 -19.37 19.15 -38.79
N GLY A 411 -20.36 19.06 -39.67
CA GLY A 411 -20.29 19.55 -41.06
C GLY A 411 -20.09 21.07 -41.13
N GLU A 412 -19.87 21.60 -42.34
CA GLU A 412 -19.80 23.05 -42.57
C GLU A 412 -21.10 23.75 -42.11
N THR A 413 -20.97 24.85 -41.36
CA THR A 413 -22.11 25.64 -40.85
C THR A 413 -22.38 26.87 -41.71
N ILE A 414 -23.60 27.41 -41.64
CA ILE A 414 -23.97 28.65 -42.32
C ILE A 414 -23.01 29.81 -42.02
N TYR A 415 -22.49 29.91 -40.79
CA TYR A 415 -21.60 31.00 -40.37
C TYR A 415 -20.19 30.85 -40.93
N GLN A 416 -19.74 29.64 -41.25
CA GLN A 416 -18.45 29.44 -41.93
C GLN A 416 -18.49 29.94 -43.37
N THR A 417 -19.68 29.95 -43.98
CA THR A 417 -19.88 30.43 -45.34
C THR A 417 -20.16 31.94 -45.37
N SER A 418 -21.06 32.44 -44.51
CA SER A 418 -21.56 33.82 -44.56
C SER A 418 -20.90 34.80 -43.60
N LYS A 419 -20.26 34.34 -42.51
CA LYS A 419 -19.67 35.20 -41.47
C LYS A 419 -18.23 34.77 -41.13
N LYS A 420 -17.34 34.83 -42.12
CA LYS A 420 -15.96 34.29 -42.03
C LYS A 420 -15.06 34.98 -41.00
N GLU A 421 -15.34 36.23 -40.64
CA GLU A 421 -14.48 37.05 -39.78
C GLU A 421 -14.81 36.92 -38.28
N ILE A 422 -15.92 36.29 -37.91
CA ILE A 422 -16.32 36.15 -36.50
C ILE A 422 -16.01 34.76 -35.94
N ILE A 423 -15.89 34.67 -34.61
CA ILE A 423 -15.89 33.39 -33.90
C ILE A 423 -17.22 33.15 -33.19
N TYR A 424 -17.63 31.88 -33.10
CA TYR A 424 -18.90 31.46 -32.52
C TYR A 424 -18.75 30.24 -31.59
N PRO A 425 -17.90 30.34 -30.55
CA PRO A 425 -17.76 29.31 -29.52
C PRO A 425 -19.04 29.16 -28.68
N TRP A 426 -19.04 28.17 -27.78
CA TRP A 426 -20.09 28.03 -26.77
C TRP A 426 -19.97 29.17 -25.72
N PRO A 427 -21.08 29.67 -25.12
CA PRO A 427 -22.47 29.42 -25.46
C PRO A 427 -22.92 30.10 -26.75
N GLU A 428 -23.78 29.41 -27.50
CA GLU A 428 -24.45 30.01 -28.66
C GLU A 428 -25.54 30.99 -28.19
N ARG A 429 -25.61 32.18 -28.80
CA ARG A 429 -26.71 33.13 -28.57
C ARG A 429 -27.97 32.79 -29.38
N GLU A 430 -27.76 32.17 -30.53
CA GLU A 430 -28.78 31.70 -31.46
C GLU A 430 -28.34 30.35 -32.05
N PRO A 431 -29.27 29.45 -32.42
CA PRO A 431 -28.90 28.15 -32.98
C PRO A 431 -28.10 28.28 -34.27
N ILE A 432 -26.87 27.78 -34.30
CA ILE A 432 -26.06 27.76 -35.52
C ILE A 432 -26.20 26.39 -36.18
N LEU A 433 -26.83 26.37 -37.35
CA LEU A 433 -27.13 25.16 -38.10
C LEU A 433 -26.05 24.83 -39.15
N LEU A 434 -26.10 23.61 -39.66
CA LEU A 434 -25.34 23.21 -40.84
C LEU A 434 -25.81 23.99 -42.08
N ALA A 435 -24.88 24.27 -42.99
CA ALA A 435 -25.23 24.71 -44.34
C ALA A 435 -25.64 23.48 -45.18
N GLU A 436 -26.40 23.69 -46.26
CA GLU A 436 -26.82 22.62 -47.19
C GLU A 436 -25.64 21.76 -47.66
N LYS A 437 -24.55 22.42 -48.09
CA LYS A 437 -23.28 21.78 -48.45
C LYS A 437 -22.70 20.94 -47.30
N GLY A 438 -22.82 21.41 -46.05
CA GLY A 438 -22.36 20.69 -44.87
C GLY A 438 -23.20 19.44 -44.58
N GLU A 439 -24.50 19.48 -44.83
CA GLU A 439 -25.36 18.29 -44.72
C GLU A 439 -25.02 17.23 -45.78
N GLU A 440 -24.81 17.66 -47.02
CA GLU A 440 -24.36 16.79 -48.12
C GLU A 440 -23.00 16.16 -47.84
N GLU A 441 -22.06 16.95 -47.30
CA GLU A 441 -20.76 16.47 -46.85
C GLU A 441 -20.91 15.33 -45.85
N ILE A 442 -21.74 15.50 -44.80
CA ILE A 442 -21.96 14.44 -43.80
C ILE A 442 -22.59 13.20 -44.44
N LYS A 443 -23.61 13.35 -45.31
CA LYS A 443 -24.21 12.22 -46.03
C LYS A 443 -23.17 11.44 -46.84
N MET A 444 -22.25 12.13 -47.52
CA MET A 444 -21.15 11.50 -48.26
C MET A 444 -20.15 10.79 -47.33
N VAL A 445 -19.80 11.40 -46.20
CA VAL A 445 -18.85 10.83 -45.24
C VAL A 445 -19.43 9.56 -44.61
N VAL A 446 -20.72 9.53 -44.28
CA VAL A 446 -21.41 8.32 -43.77
C VAL A 446 -21.29 7.16 -44.75
N LYS A 447 -21.49 7.39 -46.05
CA LYS A 447 -21.32 6.36 -47.09
C LYS A 447 -19.91 5.76 -47.06
N LYS A 448 -18.88 6.57 -46.79
CA LYS A 448 -17.48 6.11 -46.72
C LYS A 448 -17.19 5.23 -45.50
N PHE A 449 -17.83 5.47 -44.36
CA PHE A 449 -17.57 4.71 -43.13
C PHE A 449 -18.66 3.68 -42.75
N LYS A 450 -19.71 3.49 -43.57
CA LYS A 450 -20.76 2.49 -43.34
C LYS A 450 -20.21 1.08 -43.05
N LYS A 451 -19.09 0.71 -43.71
CA LYS A 451 -18.38 -0.57 -43.49
C LYS A 451 -17.76 -0.73 -42.09
N LYS A 452 -17.63 0.35 -41.31
CA LYS A 452 -17.07 0.33 -39.95
C LYS A 452 -18.06 -0.15 -38.89
N LYS A 453 -19.33 -0.39 -39.24
CA LYS A 453 -20.36 -0.96 -38.35
C LYS A 453 -20.45 -0.22 -37.01
N ILE A 454 -20.69 1.10 -37.05
CA ILE A 454 -20.87 1.91 -35.85
C ILE A 454 -22.12 1.41 -35.10
N ASP A 455 -21.98 1.13 -33.81
CA ASP A 455 -23.05 0.61 -32.95
C ASP A 455 -23.84 1.71 -32.24
N LEU A 456 -23.17 2.82 -31.89
CA LEU A 456 -23.78 3.93 -31.14
C LEU A 456 -23.04 5.26 -31.35
N ILE A 457 -23.77 6.35 -31.17
CA ILE A 457 -23.26 7.72 -31.30
C ILE A 457 -23.34 8.43 -29.96
N TYR A 458 -22.22 9.02 -29.52
CA TYR A 458 -22.22 10.07 -28.49
C TYR A 458 -22.01 11.42 -29.17
N SER A 459 -22.87 12.40 -28.89
CA SER A 459 -22.79 13.72 -29.53
C SER A 459 -22.91 14.86 -28.53
N SER A 460 -22.27 15.98 -28.86
CA SER A 460 -22.64 17.28 -28.30
C SER A 460 -24.08 17.63 -28.67
N ASP A 461 -24.81 18.18 -27.71
CA ASP A 461 -26.19 18.65 -27.89
C ASP A 461 -26.31 20.02 -28.57
N ILE A 462 -25.19 20.67 -28.92
CA ILE A 462 -25.18 21.90 -29.71
C ILE A 462 -25.80 21.65 -31.11
N PRO A 463 -26.65 22.54 -31.65
CA PRO A 463 -27.41 22.34 -32.88
C PRO A 463 -26.63 21.75 -34.07
N ARG A 464 -25.51 22.33 -34.48
CA ARG A 464 -24.67 21.80 -35.59
C ARG A 464 -24.16 20.37 -35.38
N THR A 465 -23.77 20.01 -34.15
CA THR A 465 -23.32 18.63 -33.83
C THR A 465 -24.49 17.68 -33.70
N ARG A 466 -25.63 18.18 -33.23
CA ARG A 466 -26.88 17.44 -33.16
C ARG A 466 -27.38 17.07 -34.56
N GLN A 467 -27.49 18.03 -35.47
CA GLN A 467 -27.86 17.77 -36.88
C GLN A 467 -26.90 16.80 -37.54
N THR A 468 -25.58 16.95 -37.31
CA THR A 468 -24.59 16.00 -37.81
C THR A 468 -24.88 14.58 -37.30
N ALA A 469 -25.09 14.41 -35.99
CA ALA A 469 -25.38 13.11 -35.39
C ALA A 469 -26.72 12.52 -35.85
N GLU A 470 -27.75 13.35 -36.05
CA GLU A 470 -29.07 12.96 -36.56
C GLU A 470 -28.99 12.46 -38.01
N ILE A 471 -28.20 13.11 -38.87
CA ILE A 471 -27.94 12.63 -40.24
C ILE A 471 -27.26 11.26 -40.19
N VAL A 472 -26.21 11.09 -39.38
CA VAL A 472 -25.52 9.79 -39.26
C VAL A 472 -26.46 8.72 -38.70
N ALA A 473 -27.24 9.04 -37.67
CA ALA A 473 -28.17 8.11 -37.04
C ALA A 473 -29.27 7.64 -38.00
N LYS A 474 -29.82 8.56 -38.81
CA LYS A 474 -30.85 8.26 -39.81
C LYS A 474 -30.33 7.28 -40.87
N GLU A 475 -29.12 7.53 -41.39
CA GLU A 475 -28.50 6.71 -42.43
C GLU A 475 -28.06 5.32 -41.95
N LEU A 476 -27.73 5.18 -40.66
CA LEU A 476 -27.23 3.94 -40.08
C LEU A 476 -28.25 3.20 -39.22
N GLY A 477 -29.38 3.82 -38.86
CA GLY A 477 -30.41 3.23 -37.99
C GLY A 477 -29.95 3.04 -36.53
N ILE A 478 -29.15 3.96 -35.99
CA ILE A 478 -28.51 3.81 -34.66
C ILE A 478 -28.91 4.91 -33.68
N LYS A 479 -28.78 4.62 -32.38
CA LYS A 479 -29.16 5.54 -31.30
C LYS A 479 -28.10 6.63 -31.07
N ILE A 480 -28.58 7.83 -30.72
CA ILE A 480 -27.76 8.97 -30.30
C ILE A 480 -27.89 9.15 -28.79
N ILE A 481 -26.76 9.37 -28.12
CA ILE A 481 -26.68 9.76 -26.72
C ILE A 481 -26.04 11.14 -26.68
N PHE A 482 -26.76 12.13 -26.15
CA PHE A 482 -26.23 13.47 -26.00
C PHE A 482 -25.47 13.63 -24.69
N ASP A 483 -24.28 14.23 -24.73
CA ASP A 483 -23.46 14.53 -23.55
C ASP A 483 -22.90 15.96 -23.62
N LYS A 484 -23.23 16.77 -22.61
CA LYS A 484 -22.81 18.18 -22.53
C LYS A 484 -21.28 18.32 -22.43
N ARG A 485 -20.57 17.29 -21.99
CA ARG A 485 -19.10 17.28 -21.93
C ARG A 485 -18.44 17.24 -23.31
N LEU A 486 -19.20 16.99 -24.37
CA LEU A 486 -18.73 17.04 -25.76
C LEU A 486 -18.93 18.42 -26.41
N ARG A 487 -19.55 19.39 -25.72
CA ARG A 487 -19.78 20.75 -26.24
C ARG A 487 -18.47 21.45 -26.60
N ASP A 488 -18.57 22.46 -27.45
CA ASP A 488 -17.42 23.30 -27.82
C ASP A 488 -16.84 24.03 -26.61
N ILE A 489 -15.65 24.60 -26.75
CA ILE A 489 -15.03 25.38 -25.68
C ILE A 489 -15.93 26.55 -25.29
N ASN A 490 -16.17 26.72 -23.98
CA ASN A 490 -16.87 27.89 -23.46
C ASN A 490 -15.96 29.11 -23.48
N LEU A 491 -16.20 30.02 -24.42
CA LEU A 491 -15.50 31.30 -24.47
C LEU A 491 -16.40 32.50 -24.15
N GLY A 492 -17.67 32.29 -23.82
CA GLY A 492 -18.56 33.32 -23.27
C GLY A 492 -18.66 34.57 -24.16
N ILE A 493 -18.03 35.66 -23.68
CA ILE A 493 -18.10 37.00 -24.27
C ILE A 493 -17.64 37.08 -25.73
N TYR A 494 -16.80 36.14 -26.18
CA TYR A 494 -16.25 36.17 -27.52
C TYR A 494 -17.21 35.64 -28.60
N HIS A 495 -18.38 35.10 -28.22
CA HIS A 495 -19.38 34.71 -29.20
C HIS A 495 -19.83 35.91 -30.05
N GLY A 496 -19.64 35.82 -31.37
CA GLY A 496 -19.98 36.86 -32.34
C GLY A 496 -18.91 37.95 -32.52
N GLN A 497 -17.78 37.88 -31.80
CA GLN A 497 -16.68 38.85 -31.94
C GLN A 497 -15.76 38.54 -33.12
N LYS A 498 -14.99 39.53 -33.56
CA LYS A 498 -14.00 39.38 -34.64
C LYS A 498 -12.87 38.45 -34.23
N LYS A 499 -12.39 37.66 -35.18
CA LYS A 499 -11.25 36.74 -35.00
C LYS A 499 -9.98 37.48 -34.58
N GLU A 500 -9.68 38.62 -35.19
CA GLU A 500 -8.46 39.37 -34.84
C GLU A 500 -8.45 39.78 -33.37
N GLU A 501 -9.58 40.32 -32.88
CA GLU A 501 -9.75 40.74 -31.48
C GLU A 501 -9.61 39.55 -30.53
N PHE A 502 -10.28 38.43 -30.84
CA PHE A 502 -10.15 37.20 -30.06
C PHE A 502 -8.70 36.71 -29.96
N TYR A 503 -7.96 36.65 -31.07
CA TYR A 503 -6.59 36.14 -31.05
C TYR A 503 -5.60 37.11 -30.39
N LYS A 504 -5.90 38.41 -30.39
CA LYS A 504 -5.14 39.41 -29.64
C LYS A 504 -5.32 39.23 -28.12
N ASP A 505 -6.55 39.02 -27.67
CA ASP A 505 -6.86 38.89 -26.25
C ASP A 505 -6.50 37.50 -25.70
N LEU A 506 -6.69 36.45 -26.52
CA LEU A 506 -6.49 35.04 -26.19
C LEU A 506 -5.60 34.33 -27.22
N PRO A 507 -4.32 34.70 -27.33
CA PRO A 507 -3.34 34.04 -28.18
C PRO A 507 -3.15 32.58 -27.77
N LEU A 508 -2.85 31.76 -28.79
CA LEU A 508 -2.64 30.33 -28.65
C LEU A 508 -1.28 30.03 -27.98
N THR A 509 -1.28 30.09 -26.65
CA THR A 509 -0.09 29.92 -25.79
C THR A 509 -0.36 28.88 -24.70
N ILE A 510 0.69 28.38 -24.03
CA ILE A 510 0.57 27.38 -22.97
C ILE A 510 -0.32 27.85 -21.82
N GLU A 511 -0.35 29.16 -21.55
CA GLU A 511 -1.22 29.80 -20.57
C GLU A 511 -2.72 29.48 -20.74
N ARG A 512 -3.15 29.13 -21.95
CA ARG A 512 -4.53 28.70 -22.25
C ARG A 512 -4.92 27.40 -21.56
N PHE A 513 -3.97 26.57 -21.13
CA PHE A 513 -4.23 25.36 -20.34
C PHE A 513 -4.54 25.67 -18.88
N TYR A 514 -3.92 26.71 -18.33
CA TYR A 514 -3.89 26.97 -16.89
C TYR A 514 -4.81 28.11 -16.46
N ASN A 515 -4.51 29.34 -16.91
CA ASN A 515 -5.04 30.55 -16.29
C ASN A 515 -5.70 31.48 -17.29
N ARG A 516 -5.28 31.45 -18.57
CA ARG A 516 -5.75 32.39 -19.59
C ARG A 516 -7.07 31.92 -20.21
N LYS A 517 -8.17 32.39 -19.62
CA LYS A 517 -9.54 32.13 -20.08
C LYS A 517 -10.44 33.39 -19.98
N PRO A 518 -11.55 33.44 -20.73
CA PRO A 518 -12.60 34.45 -20.52
C PRO A 518 -13.23 34.34 -19.12
N LYS A 519 -13.79 35.44 -18.61
CA LYS A 519 -14.58 35.44 -17.37
C LYS A 519 -15.75 34.45 -17.52
N LYS A 520 -15.87 33.49 -16.60
CA LYS A 520 -16.82 32.35 -16.64
C LYS A 520 -16.66 31.40 -17.85
N GLY A 521 -15.53 31.46 -18.55
CA GLY A 521 -15.16 30.54 -19.64
C GLY A 521 -14.31 29.34 -19.18
N GLU A 522 -13.80 28.59 -20.15
CA GLU A 522 -12.97 27.40 -19.95
C GLU A 522 -11.52 27.61 -20.37
N THR A 523 -10.60 26.93 -19.68
CA THR A 523 -9.24 26.68 -20.16
C THR A 523 -9.21 25.43 -21.03
N PHE A 524 -8.15 25.23 -21.80
CA PHE A 524 -7.93 23.97 -22.52
C PHE A 524 -7.81 22.78 -21.57
N GLY A 525 -7.21 22.94 -20.38
CA GLY A 525 -7.16 21.89 -19.36
C GLY A 525 -8.56 21.46 -18.88
N MET A 526 -9.48 22.42 -18.70
CA MET A 526 -10.88 22.13 -18.33
C MET A 526 -11.61 21.35 -19.43
N VAL A 527 -11.49 21.76 -20.69
CA VAL A 527 -12.11 21.07 -21.84
C VAL A 527 -11.54 19.66 -21.99
N ARG A 528 -10.20 19.52 -21.91
CA ARG A 528 -9.50 18.24 -21.96
C ARG A 528 -10.01 17.26 -20.91
N LYS A 529 -10.12 17.72 -19.66
CA LYS A 529 -10.62 16.90 -18.55
C LYS A 529 -12.02 16.37 -18.84
N ARG A 530 -12.98 17.25 -19.13
CA ARG A 530 -14.38 16.82 -19.32
C ARG A 530 -14.58 15.89 -20.51
N ILE A 531 -13.86 16.08 -21.62
CA ILE A 531 -14.00 15.21 -22.78
C ILE A 531 -13.37 13.83 -22.54
N PHE A 532 -12.25 13.78 -21.80
CA PHE A 532 -11.63 12.52 -21.42
C PHE A 532 -12.51 11.74 -20.43
N GLU A 533 -13.06 12.39 -19.41
CA GLU A 533 -14.02 11.79 -18.47
C GLU A 533 -15.27 11.24 -19.19
N CYS A 534 -15.77 11.95 -20.20
CA CYS A 534 -16.84 11.44 -21.06
C CYS A 534 -16.44 10.12 -21.72
N LEU A 535 -15.24 10.07 -22.33
CA LEU A 535 -14.78 8.86 -23.03
C LEU A 535 -14.51 7.69 -22.07
N GLU A 536 -14.02 7.96 -20.85
CA GLU A 536 -13.89 6.95 -19.79
C GLU A 536 -15.24 6.35 -19.40
N ASP A 537 -16.26 7.20 -19.17
CA ASP A 537 -17.61 6.73 -18.83
C ASP A 537 -18.24 5.92 -19.96
N VAL A 538 -18.03 6.34 -21.20
CA VAL A 538 -18.42 5.58 -22.40
C VAL A 538 -17.76 4.20 -22.38
N GLY A 539 -16.46 4.14 -22.09
CA GLY A 539 -15.71 2.89 -21.99
C GLY A 539 -16.13 1.98 -20.84
N ARG A 540 -16.64 2.55 -19.73
CA ARG A 540 -17.22 1.76 -18.62
C ARG A 540 -18.59 1.18 -18.96
N LYS A 541 -19.41 1.94 -19.71
CA LYS A 541 -20.79 1.56 -20.06
C LYS A 541 -20.88 0.54 -21.19
N HIS A 542 -19.88 0.51 -22.07
CA HIS A 542 -19.92 -0.30 -23.30
C HIS A 542 -18.68 -1.18 -23.43
N GLN A 543 -18.85 -2.37 -24.00
CA GLN A 543 -17.74 -3.29 -24.31
C GLN A 543 -17.93 -3.89 -25.70
N ASN A 544 -16.82 -4.07 -26.43
CA ASN A 544 -16.80 -4.62 -27.79
C ASN A 544 -17.69 -3.85 -28.79
N LYS A 545 -17.78 -2.53 -28.65
CA LYS A 545 -18.59 -1.65 -29.52
C LYS A 545 -17.72 -0.75 -30.40
N ASN A 546 -18.21 -0.42 -31.59
CA ASN A 546 -17.72 0.66 -32.44
C ASN A 546 -18.50 1.93 -32.14
N ILE A 547 -17.85 2.91 -31.51
CA ILE A 547 -18.50 4.09 -30.95
C ILE A 547 -18.06 5.34 -31.72
N LEU A 548 -19.02 6.12 -32.18
CA LEU A 548 -18.77 7.41 -32.83
C LEU A 548 -18.97 8.56 -31.86
N ILE A 549 -17.98 9.43 -31.73
CA ILE A 549 -18.03 10.68 -30.96
C ILE A 549 -18.17 11.85 -31.93
N VAL A 550 -19.27 12.60 -31.82
CA VAL A 550 -19.55 13.79 -32.64
C VAL A 550 -19.37 15.05 -31.80
N SER A 551 -18.43 15.92 -32.20
CA SER A 551 -18.07 17.11 -31.43
C SER A 551 -17.46 18.20 -32.32
N HIS A 552 -16.73 19.14 -31.71
CA HIS A 552 -16.24 20.37 -32.31
C HIS A 552 -14.72 20.35 -32.47
N GLY A 553 -14.18 21.34 -33.19
CA GLY A 553 -12.75 21.38 -33.50
C GLY A 553 -11.84 21.38 -32.28
N ASP A 554 -12.12 22.21 -31.28
CA ASP A 554 -11.26 22.36 -30.10
C ASP A 554 -11.32 21.15 -29.15
N PRO A 555 -12.52 20.65 -28.74
CA PRO A 555 -12.60 19.44 -27.94
C PRO A 555 -11.97 18.21 -28.61
N LEU A 556 -12.21 17.98 -29.90
CA LEU A 556 -11.65 16.82 -30.61
C LEU A 556 -10.13 16.89 -30.75
N TRP A 557 -9.58 18.07 -31.00
CA TRP A 557 -8.12 18.27 -31.02
C TRP A 557 -7.49 17.98 -29.65
N LEU A 558 -8.07 18.50 -28.57
CA LEU A 558 -7.59 18.24 -27.21
C LEU A 558 -7.70 16.75 -26.86
N LEU A 559 -8.81 16.10 -27.23
CA LEU A 559 -8.99 14.67 -27.02
C LEU A 559 -7.93 13.85 -27.76
N GLU A 560 -7.69 14.12 -29.04
CA GLU A 560 -6.67 13.41 -29.83
C GLU A 560 -5.27 13.56 -29.23
N GLY A 561 -4.89 14.78 -28.81
CA GLY A 561 -3.61 15.04 -28.17
C GLY A 561 -3.45 14.27 -26.86
N THR A 562 -4.53 14.27 -26.06
CA THR A 562 -4.60 13.54 -24.78
C THR A 562 -4.44 12.05 -24.96
N LEU A 563 -5.17 11.44 -25.90
CA LEU A 563 -5.09 9.99 -26.17
C LEU A 563 -3.75 9.55 -26.76
N LYS A 564 -2.98 10.48 -27.34
CA LYS A 564 -1.60 10.25 -27.78
C LYS A 564 -0.58 10.45 -26.66
N GLY A 565 -1.02 10.90 -25.48
CA GLY A 565 -0.16 11.24 -24.35
C GLY A 565 0.73 12.45 -24.62
N LEU A 566 0.33 13.40 -25.48
CA LEU A 566 1.14 14.59 -25.73
C LEU A 566 1.10 15.53 -24.52
N ASP A 567 2.21 16.21 -24.24
CA ASP A 567 2.24 17.33 -23.29
C ASP A 567 1.57 18.60 -23.87
N ASP A 568 1.37 19.62 -23.03
CA ASP A 568 0.63 20.83 -23.39
C ASP A 568 1.30 21.60 -24.55
N GLU A 569 2.63 21.64 -24.59
CA GLU A 569 3.37 22.29 -25.68
C GLU A 569 3.22 21.55 -27.01
N ALA A 570 3.34 20.22 -26.98
CA ALA A 570 3.20 19.38 -28.15
C ALA A 570 1.78 19.47 -28.73
N ILE A 571 0.76 19.55 -27.86
CA ILE A 571 -0.63 19.77 -28.26
C ILE A 571 -0.77 21.14 -28.97
N ILE A 572 -0.19 22.21 -28.44
CA ILE A 572 -0.18 23.54 -29.08
C ILE A 572 0.55 23.52 -30.42
N LYS A 573 1.75 22.93 -30.47
CA LYS A 573 2.53 22.78 -31.72
C LYS A 573 1.71 22.05 -32.79
N GLN A 574 0.91 21.04 -32.42
CA GLN A 574 0.00 20.37 -33.34
C GLN A 574 -1.06 21.32 -33.93
N ARG A 575 -1.64 22.21 -33.11
CA ARG A 575 -2.63 23.19 -33.54
C ARG A 575 -2.04 24.25 -34.47
N ILE A 576 -0.86 24.76 -34.15
CA ILE A 576 -0.13 25.73 -34.98
C ILE A 576 0.16 25.15 -36.36
N LYS A 577 0.60 23.88 -36.43
CA LYS A 577 0.84 23.15 -37.68
C LYS A 577 -0.45 22.76 -38.43
N LYS A 578 -1.63 23.24 -38.01
CA LYS A 578 -2.96 22.94 -38.57
C LYS A 578 -3.27 21.43 -38.67
N LYS A 579 -2.66 20.60 -37.82
CA LYS A 579 -2.87 19.15 -37.76
C LYS A 579 -4.11 18.79 -36.91
N THR A 580 -5.22 19.49 -37.14
CA THR A 580 -6.50 19.26 -36.45
C THR A 580 -7.53 18.60 -37.36
N ILE A 581 -8.62 18.11 -36.78
CA ILE A 581 -9.74 17.56 -37.53
C ILE A 581 -10.52 18.68 -38.26
N LYS A 582 -10.75 18.51 -39.55
CA LYS A 582 -11.51 19.42 -40.42
C LYS A 582 -13.02 19.18 -40.27
N ASN A 583 -13.84 20.13 -40.72
CA ASN A 583 -15.29 19.93 -40.80
C ASN A 583 -15.61 18.67 -41.60
N GLY A 584 -16.64 17.92 -41.18
CA GLY A 584 -17.07 16.67 -41.82
C GLY A 584 -16.05 15.53 -41.78
N GLU A 585 -14.87 15.71 -41.19
CA GLU A 585 -13.83 14.70 -41.22
C GLU A 585 -14.11 13.60 -40.20
N PHE A 586 -14.02 12.35 -40.65
CA PHE A 586 -14.16 11.14 -39.85
C PHE A 586 -12.79 10.49 -39.64
N ARG A 587 -12.42 10.19 -38.39
CA ARG A 587 -11.16 9.51 -38.07
C ARG A 587 -11.36 8.44 -37.01
N LYS A 588 -10.58 7.36 -37.10
CA LYS A 588 -10.43 6.40 -36.00
C LYS A 588 -9.46 6.95 -34.97
N ILE A 589 -9.78 6.78 -33.69
CA ILE A 589 -8.89 7.07 -32.57
C ILE A 589 -8.72 5.82 -31.71
N GLU A 590 -7.60 5.75 -31.00
CA GLU A 590 -7.31 4.67 -30.07
C GLU A 590 -7.53 5.17 -28.64
N PHE A 591 -8.41 4.51 -27.90
CA PHE A 591 -8.60 4.85 -26.49
C PHE A 591 -7.44 4.30 -25.67
N LYS A 592 -6.70 5.20 -25.04
CA LYS A 592 -5.61 4.87 -24.13
C LYS A 592 -5.98 5.36 -22.74
N LYS A 593 -5.95 4.43 -21.77
CA LYS A 593 -6.14 4.79 -20.37
C LYS A 593 -4.79 5.24 -19.83
N ILE A 594 -4.57 6.54 -19.95
CA ILE A 594 -3.37 7.22 -19.51
C ILE A 594 -3.66 7.76 -18.10
N PRO A 595 -2.76 7.62 -17.13
CA PRO A 595 -2.91 8.30 -15.83
C PRO A 595 -2.91 9.80 -16.11
N LEU A 596 -4.02 10.46 -15.79
CA LEU A 596 -4.14 11.90 -15.95
C LEU A 596 -4.40 12.55 -14.60
N ASN A 597 -3.72 13.66 -14.34
CA ASN A 597 -3.91 14.41 -13.12
C ASN A 597 -5.25 15.17 -13.16
N GLY A 598 -5.58 15.89 -12.08
CA GLY A 598 -6.82 16.64 -11.97
C GLY A 598 -7.07 17.72 -13.05
N LYS A 599 -6.07 18.01 -13.89
CA LYS A 599 -6.09 18.95 -15.04
C LYS A 599 -6.04 18.25 -16.41
N GLY A 600 -6.06 16.91 -16.43
CA GLY A 600 -6.00 16.11 -17.65
C GLY A 600 -4.59 15.99 -18.26
N GLU A 601 -3.54 16.37 -17.52
CA GLU A 601 -2.13 16.18 -17.94
C GLU A 601 -1.69 14.77 -17.58
N LEU A 602 -0.65 14.22 -18.22
CA LEU A 602 -0.05 12.95 -17.77
C LEU A 602 0.35 13.07 -16.29
N ASP A 603 -0.20 12.22 -15.43
CA ASP A 603 0.15 12.10 -14.00
C ASP A 603 1.35 11.18 -13.79
#